data_AF-A0AAN6Y5G4-F1
#
_entry.id   AF-A0AAN6Y5G4-F1
#
_cell.length_a   1.000
_cell.length_b   1.000
_cell.length_c   1.000
_cell.angle_alpha   90.00
_cell.angle_beta   90.00
_cell.angle_gamma   90.00
#
_symmetry.space_group_name_H-M   'P 1'
#
loop_
_entity.id
_entity.type
_entity.pdbx_description
1 polymer ?
#
loop_
_entity_poly.entity_id
_entity_poly.type
_entity_poly.pdbx_seq_one_letter_code
_entity_poly.pdbx_strand_id
1 'polypeptide(L)'
;MGKKNKASVKDYIENLDADSMTGNWSPQGTWHRIHGDCKSSTGGVFHLETMAASDGTFKVKLVKDKSSLLEYGLEYSSEPSFSTIVSDLKAKI
;
A
#
# COMPACT_ATOMS: atom_id res chain seq x y z
N MET A 1 6.19 -17.54 24.70
CA MET A 1 6.22 -16.24 23.98
C MET A 1 6.06 -16.54 22.50
N GLY A 2 5.18 -15.94 21.71
CA GLY A 2 4.15 -14.94 21.92
C GLY A 2 3.01 -15.23 20.94
N LYS A 3 1.83 -14.67 21.21
CA LYS A 3 0.64 -14.81 20.37
C LYS A 3 1.02 -14.48 18.92
N LYS A 4 0.73 -15.40 18.00
CA LYS A 4 0.63 -15.09 16.57
C LYS A 4 -0.52 -14.09 16.42
N ASN A 5 -0.25 -12.81 16.67
CA ASN A 5 -1.18 -11.75 16.31
C ASN A 5 -1.38 -11.93 14.81
N LYS A 6 -2.61 -12.32 14.42
CA LYS A 6 -3.01 -12.24 13.02
C LYS A 6 -2.80 -10.79 12.63
N ALA A 7 -1.72 -10.49 11.91
CA ALA A 7 -1.50 -9.17 11.38
C ALA A 7 -2.79 -8.79 10.64
N SER A 8 -3.43 -7.71 11.09
CA SER A 8 -4.68 -7.24 10.50
C SER A 8 -4.36 -6.12 9.53
N VAL A 9 -5.18 -5.93 8.50
CA VAL A 9 -4.98 -4.81 7.58
C VAL A 9 -5.14 -3.47 8.30
N LYS A 10 -5.97 -3.42 9.35
CA LYS A 10 -6.08 -2.24 10.21
C LYS A 10 -4.75 -1.88 10.87
N ASP A 11 -4.16 -2.84 11.58
CA ASP A 11 -2.87 -2.64 12.25
C ASP A 11 -1.77 -2.26 11.25
N TYR A 12 -1.77 -2.87 10.05
CA TYR A 12 -0.87 -2.48 8.99
C TYR A 12 -1.06 -1.02 8.54
N ILE A 13 -2.29 -0.62 8.21
CA ILE A 13 -2.62 0.73 7.73
C ILE A 13 -2.36 1.79 8.80
N GLU A 14 -2.69 1.51 10.07
CA GLU A 14 -2.45 2.42 11.20
C GLU A 14 -0.96 2.70 11.40
N ASN A 15 -0.10 1.68 11.20
CA ASN A 15 1.35 1.78 11.32
C ASN A 15 2.07 2.22 10.03
N LEU A 16 1.35 2.55 8.95
CA LEU A 16 1.97 3.14 7.76
C LEU A 16 2.56 4.51 8.09
N ASP A 17 3.82 4.68 7.68
CA ASP A 17 4.58 5.91 7.81
C ASP A 17 4.92 6.45 6.42
N ALA A 18 4.24 7.54 6.03
CA ALA A 18 4.41 8.13 4.70
C ALA A 18 5.81 8.70 4.48
N ASP A 19 6.51 9.14 5.53
CA ASP A 19 7.86 9.70 5.44
C ASP A 19 8.91 8.62 5.13
N SER A 20 8.66 7.38 5.57
CA SER A 20 9.52 6.23 5.26
C SER A 20 9.20 5.58 3.91
N MET A 21 8.04 5.87 3.33
CA MET A 21 7.56 5.23 2.11
C MET A 21 8.26 5.79 0.87
N THR A 22 8.75 4.88 0.03
CA THR A 22 9.39 5.19 -1.26
C THR A 22 8.85 4.27 -2.34
N GLY A 23 8.65 4.79 -3.53
CA GLY A 23 8.07 4.04 -4.64
C GLY A 23 8.24 4.77 -5.95
N ASN A 24 7.93 4.08 -7.04
CA ASN A 24 7.98 4.67 -8.37
C ASN A 24 6.65 4.44 -9.09
N TRP A 25 6.34 5.34 -10.01
CA TRP A 25 5.17 5.29 -10.88
C TRP A 25 5.56 4.88 -12.31
N SER A 26 6.86 4.79 -12.60
CA SER A 26 7.43 4.48 -13.91
C SER A 26 8.13 3.11 -13.94
N PRO A 27 8.00 2.31 -15.02
CA PRO A 27 7.18 2.57 -16.21
C PRO A 27 5.67 2.49 -15.94
N GLN A 28 4.91 3.27 -16.72
CA GLN A 28 3.45 3.18 -16.78
C GLN A 28 3.00 1.76 -17.15
N GLY A 29 1.80 1.37 -16.71
CA GLY A 29 1.25 0.05 -17.00
C GLY A 29 1.73 -1.06 -16.05
N THR A 30 2.65 -0.75 -15.12
CA THR A 30 3.29 -1.75 -14.25
C THR A 30 3.03 -1.44 -12.78
N TRP A 31 2.73 -2.47 -12.00
CA TRP A 31 2.66 -2.38 -10.54
C TRP A 31 4.06 -2.40 -9.94
N HIS A 32 4.36 -1.35 -9.18
CA HIS A 32 5.62 -1.17 -8.45
C HIS A 32 5.35 -1.30 -6.96
N ARG A 33 6.19 -2.05 -6.27
CA ARG A 33 6.06 -2.20 -4.83
C ARG A 33 6.55 -0.95 -4.11
N ILE A 34 5.78 -0.47 -3.13
CA ILE A 34 6.25 0.56 -2.21
C ILE A 34 7.21 -0.10 -1.20
N HIS A 35 8.34 0.56 -0.95
CA HIS A 35 9.30 0.21 0.09
C HIS A 35 9.12 1.13 1.30
N GLY A 36 9.45 0.64 2.50
CA GLY A 36 9.32 1.41 3.74
C GLY A 36 7.88 1.47 4.29
N ASP A 37 6.98 0.67 3.75
CA ASP A 37 5.57 0.49 4.10
C ASP A 37 5.34 -0.23 5.45
N CYS A 38 6.28 -0.15 6.40
CA CYS A 38 6.19 -0.78 7.72
C CYS A 38 5.97 -2.32 7.67
N LYS A 39 6.27 -2.95 6.53
CA LYS A 39 6.09 -4.38 6.25
C LYS A 39 6.71 -5.31 7.31
N SER A 40 7.87 -4.95 7.86
CA SER A 40 8.59 -5.77 8.84
C SER A 40 7.79 -5.97 10.13
N SER A 41 6.96 -4.99 10.50
CA SER A 41 6.10 -4.99 11.68
C SER A 41 4.98 -6.01 11.58
N THR A 42 4.54 -6.30 10.35
CA THR A 42 3.47 -7.28 10.07
C THR A 42 4.00 -8.63 9.64
N GLY A 43 5.30 -8.89 9.82
CA GLY A 43 5.94 -10.15 9.41
C GLY A 43 5.95 -10.36 7.90
N GLY A 44 5.83 -9.29 7.10
CA GLY A 44 5.85 -9.37 5.65
C GLY A 44 4.54 -9.75 4.97
N VAL A 45 3.45 -9.83 5.74
CA VAL A 45 2.14 -10.32 5.27
C VAL A 45 1.46 -9.33 4.32
N PHE A 46 1.66 -8.02 4.52
CA PHE A 46 1.05 -6.99 3.70
C PHE A 46 2.11 -6.16 2.96
N HIS A 47 1.71 -5.61 1.82
CA HIS A 47 2.46 -4.58 1.13
C HIS A 47 1.57 -3.71 0.25
N LEU A 48 2.05 -2.52 -0.06
CA LEU A 48 1.43 -1.63 -1.03
C LEU A 48 2.13 -1.71 -2.39
N GLU A 49 1.33 -1.58 -3.44
CA GLU A 49 1.82 -1.42 -4.81
C GLU A 49 1.18 -0.18 -5.45
N THR A 50 1.95 0.54 -6.24
CA THR A 50 1.57 1.75 -6.99
C THR A 50 1.70 1.51 -8.49
N MET A 51 0.82 2.10 -9.28
CA MET A 51 0.89 2.03 -10.73
C MET A 51 0.36 3.33 -11.35
N ALA A 52 1.14 3.95 -12.25
CA ALA A 52 0.57 4.91 -13.18
C ALA A 52 -0.03 4.13 -14.36
N ALA A 53 -1.33 4.26 -14.54
CA ALA A 53 -2.05 3.65 -15.63
C ALA A 53 -1.93 4.50 -16.91
N SER A 54 -2.06 3.84 -18.06
CA SER A 54 -1.94 4.49 -19.38
C SER A 54 -3.04 5.50 -19.67
N ASP A 55 -4.13 5.47 -18.91
CA ASP A 55 -5.23 6.43 -18.96
C ASP A 55 -4.93 7.75 -18.21
N GLY A 56 -3.74 7.88 -17.62
CA GLY A 56 -3.33 9.04 -16.83
C GLY A 56 -3.76 8.98 -15.36
N THR A 57 -4.38 7.88 -14.93
CA THR A 57 -4.74 7.67 -13.52
C THR A 57 -3.60 7.01 -12.74
N PHE A 58 -3.61 7.22 -11.43
CA PHE A 58 -2.64 6.66 -10.50
C PHE A 58 -3.38 5.72 -9.57
N LYS A 59 -2.97 4.46 -9.52
CA LYS A 59 -3.65 3.41 -8.76
C LYS A 59 -2.74 2.92 -7.64
N VAL A 60 -3.34 2.67 -6.49
CA VAL A 60 -2.66 2.09 -5.33
C VAL A 60 -3.47 0.91 -4.86
N LYS A 61 -2.79 -0.18 -4.54
CA LYS A 61 -3.43 -1.37 -3.99
C LYS A 61 -2.69 -1.91 -2.78
N LEU A 62 -3.46 -2.45 -1.85
CA LEU A 62 -2.96 -3.24 -0.74
C LEU A 62 -3.03 -4.73 -1.10
N VAL A 63 -1.91 -5.41 -0.97
CA VAL A 63 -1.75 -6.83 -1.27
C VAL A 63 -1.39 -7.58 0.00
N LYS A 64 -2.15 -8.63 0.26
CA LYS A 64 -1.91 -9.61 1.33
C LYS A 64 -1.25 -10.86 0.71
N ASP A 65 -0.19 -11.38 1.32
CA ASP A 65 0.65 -12.47 0.80
C ASP A 65 -0.10 -13.60 0.06
N LYS A 66 0.52 -14.12 -1.02
CA LYS A 66 0.17 -15.30 -1.85
C LYS A 66 -1.26 -15.41 -2.42
N SER A 67 -2.19 -14.62 -1.95
CA SER A 67 -3.53 -14.49 -2.51
C SER A 67 -3.59 -13.12 -3.14
N SER A 68 -3.71 -13.06 -4.47
CA SER A 68 -3.86 -11.83 -5.25
C SER A 68 -5.17 -11.07 -4.96
N LEU A 69 -5.63 -11.09 -3.72
CA LEU A 69 -6.88 -10.51 -3.26
C LEU A 69 -6.58 -9.12 -2.71
N LEU A 70 -6.83 -8.16 -3.61
CA LEU A 70 -7.05 -6.75 -3.35
C LEU A 70 -8.05 -6.57 -2.20
N GLU A 71 -7.57 -6.16 -1.03
CA GLU A 71 -8.48 -5.78 0.07
C GLU A 71 -8.91 -4.30 -0.09
N TYR A 72 -8.04 -3.45 -0.68
CA TYR A 72 -8.30 -2.04 -0.93
C TYR A 72 -7.59 -1.56 -2.21
N GLY A 73 -8.32 -0.81 -3.04
CA GLY A 73 -7.79 -0.10 -4.22
C GLY A 73 -8.17 1.38 -4.15
N LEU A 74 -7.18 2.26 -4.31
CA LEU A 74 -7.35 3.71 -4.45
C LEU A 74 -6.97 4.11 -5.88
N GLU A 75 -7.71 5.07 -6.43
CA GLU A 75 -7.47 5.62 -7.76
C GLU A 75 -7.50 7.14 -7.67
N TYR A 76 -6.54 7.78 -8.34
CA TYR A 76 -6.34 9.22 -8.35
C TYR A 76 -6.18 9.72 -9.78
N SER A 77 -6.68 10.93 -10.06
CA SER A 77 -6.54 11.59 -11.35
C SER A 77 -5.19 12.30 -11.57
N SER A 78 -4.37 12.35 -10.52
CA SER A 78 -3.04 12.98 -10.52
C SER A 78 -2.12 12.22 -9.56
N GLU A 79 -0.80 12.36 -9.71
CA GLU A 79 0.18 11.68 -8.84
C GLU A 79 -0.06 12.05 -7.36
N PRO A 80 -0.51 11.09 -6.52
CA PRO A 80 -0.78 11.37 -5.12
C PRO A 80 0.52 11.30 -4.32
N SER A 81 0.61 12.12 -3.27
CA SER A 81 1.68 11.98 -2.28
C SER A 81 1.47 10.72 -1.43
N PHE A 82 2.53 10.13 -0.89
CA PHE A 82 2.40 9.01 0.05
C PHE A 82 1.58 9.38 1.29
N SER A 83 1.67 10.63 1.76
CA SER A 83 0.84 11.11 2.88
C SER A 83 -0.65 11.08 2.55
N THR A 84 -1.03 11.46 1.32
CA THR A 84 -2.41 11.38 0.84
C THR A 84 -2.88 9.93 0.81
N ILE A 85 -2.06 9.03 0.25
CA ILE A 85 -2.36 7.60 0.18
C ILE A 85 -2.60 7.02 1.57
N VAL A 86 -1.70 7.29 2.52
CA VAL A 86 -1.81 6.78 3.88
C VAL A 86 -3.06 7.33 4.57
N SER A 87 -3.36 8.62 4.40
CA SER A 87 -4.56 9.23 4.96
C SER A 87 -5.84 8.59 4.41
N ASP A 88 -5.92 8.39 3.10
CA ASP A 88 -7.10 7.78 2.45
C ASP A 88 -7.26 6.30 2.80
N LEU A 89 -6.16 5.56 2.95
CA LEU A 89 -6.18 4.18 3.46
C LEU A 89 -6.69 4.14 4.91
N LYS A 90 -6.19 5.04 5.77
CA LYS A 90 -6.65 5.16 7.17
C LYS A 90 -8.12 5.55 7.28
N ALA A 91 -8.64 6.35 6.34
CA ALA A 91 -10.05 6.71 6.29
C ALA A 91 -10.99 5.57 5.84
N LYS A 92 -10.45 4.50 5.22
CA LYS A 92 -11.23 3.36 4.72
C LYS A 92 -11.37 2.19 5.70
N ILE A 93 -10.73 2.24 6.86
CA ILE A 93 -10.70 1.16 7.87
C ILE A 93 -11.23 1.59 9.23
#